data_AF-A0A9D5R3P5-F1
#
_entry.id   AF-A0A9D5R3P5-F1
#
_cell.length_a   1.000
_cell.length_b   1.000
_cell.length_c   1.000
_cell.angle_alpha   90.00
_cell.angle_beta   90.00
_cell.angle_gamma   90.00
#
_symmetry.space_group_name_H-M   'P 1'
#
loop_
_entity.id
_entity.type
_entity.pdbx_description
1 polymer ?
#
loop_
_entity_poly.entity_id
_entity_poly.type
_entity_poly.pdbx_seq_one_letter_code
_entity_poly.pdbx_strand_id
1 'polypeptide(L)'
;MTTKSLDEIFDEATREMFRSIELSDYKEESDFCFCYADNGFVIEGAGRVGGTWFADGDGYWNPRECSLKDGYGFLEELTVNRYDEKTDEEIELSPEEIDFIYSLLEKELSEYMETY
;
A
#
# COMPACT_ATOMS: atom_id res chain seq x y z
N MET A 1 -21.95 -15.66 -5.63
CA MET A 1 -20.71 -15.55 -4.85
C MET A 1 -21.05 -14.83 -3.56
N THR A 2 -20.33 -15.10 -2.47
CA THR A 2 -20.50 -14.42 -1.18
C THR A 2 -19.50 -13.29 -1.17
N THR A 3 -19.93 -12.05 -0.93
CA THR A 3 -19.02 -10.91 -0.78
C THR A 3 -18.09 -11.19 0.40
N LYS A 4 -16.79 -11.05 0.18
CA LYS A 4 -15.78 -11.16 1.24
C LYS A 4 -15.95 -10.04 2.26
N SER A 5 -15.40 -10.18 3.46
CA SER A 5 -15.23 -9.06 4.39
C SER A 5 -14.02 -8.19 4.01
N LEU A 6 -13.91 -7.00 4.61
CA LEU A 6 -12.72 -6.13 4.46
C LEU A 6 -11.44 -6.85 4.90
N ASP A 7 -11.49 -7.61 6.00
CA ASP A 7 -10.35 -8.41 6.47
C ASP A 7 -9.86 -9.44 5.44
N GLU A 8 -10.79 -10.04 4.69
CA GLU A 8 -10.47 -11.10 3.72
C GLU A 8 -9.89 -10.58 2.40
N ILE A 9 -10.02 -9.28 2.13
CA ILE A 9 -9.44 -8.61 0.95
C ILE A 9 -8.21 -7.78 1.29
N PHE A 10 -7.93 -7.58 2.58
CA PHE A 10 -6.86 -6.73 3.06
C PHE A 10 -5.50 -7.09 2.46
N ASP A 11 -5.12 -8.37 2.49
CA ASP A 11 -3.86 -8.85 1.93
C ASP A 11 -3.71 -8.56 0.42
N GLU A 12 -4.82 -8.56 -0.30
CA GLU A 12 -4.86 -8.28 -1.73
C GLU A 12 -4.68 -6.78 -1.99
N ALA A 13 -5.38 -5.93 -1.23
CA ALA A 13 -5.23 -4.47 -1.30
C ALA A 13 -3.83 -3.99 -0.90
N THR A 14 -3.29 -4.51 0.20
CA THR A 14 -1.92 -4.24 0.68
C THR A 14 -0.89 -4.62 -0.38
N ARG A 15 -1.09 -5.76 -1.07
CA ARG A 15 -0.21 -6.17 -2.16
C ARG A 15 -0.23 -5.20 -3.33
N GLU A 16 -1.40 -4.69 -3.72
CA GLU A 16 -1.50 -3.68 -4.78
C GLU A 16 -0.85 -2.36 -4.36
N MET A 17 -0.98 -1.96 -3.10
CA MET A 17 -0.26 -0.82 -2.54
C MET A 17 1.26 -0.99 -2.64
N PHE A 18 1.82 -2.13 -2.21
CA PHE A 18 3.27 -2.34 -2.29
C PHE A 18 3.79 -2.44 -3.72
N ARG A 19 2.99 -2.96 -4.65
CA ARG A 19 3.36 -3.04 -6.07
C ARG A 19 3.46 -1.69 -6.75
N SER A 20 2.75 -0.68 -6.26
CA SER A 20 2.81 0.67 -6.83
C SER A 20 3.92 1.53 -6.26
N ILE A 21 4.60 1.08 -5.20
CA ILE A 21 5.73 1.78 -4.61
C ILE A 21 6.98 1.56 -5.48
N GLU A 22 7.40 2.62 -6.16
CA GLU A 22 8.65 2.66 -6.92
C GLU A 22 9.71 3.45 -6.14
N LEU A 23 10.42 2.77 -5.24
CA LEU A 23 11.56 3.32 -4.50
C LEU A 23 12.88 2.73 -5.01
N SER A 24 13.92 3.55 -5.11
CA SER A 24 15.26 3.10 -5.51
C SER A 24 16.34 3.96 -4.88
N ASP A 25 17.58 3.49 -4.91
CA ASP A 25 18.76 4.22 -4.44
C ASP A 25 19.05 5.53 -5.21
N TYR A 26 18.36 5.76 -6.33
CA TYR A 26 18.40 7.02 -7.09
C TYR A 26 17.23 7.96 -6.78
N LYS A 27 16.27 7.51 -5.97
CA LYS A 27 15.03 8.19 -5.65
C LYS A 27 14.70 8.00 -4.17
N GLU A 28 15.19 8.94 -3.35
CA GLU A 28 15.04 8.93 -1.89
C GLU A 28 13.57 9.03 -1.44
N GLU A 29 12.70 9.61 -2.27
CA GLU A 29 11.27 9.76 -1.97
C GLU A 29 10.43 9.50 -3.23
N SER A 30 9.29 8.83 -3.07
CA SER A 30 8.34 8.58 -4.15
C SER A 30 6.91 8.74 -3.66
N ASP A 31 6.11 9.41 -4.48
CA ASP A 31 4.66 9.32 -4.40
C ASP A 31 4.23 7.98 -5.02
N PHE A 32 3.12 7.42 -4.55
CA PHE A 32 2.51 6.21 -5.09
C PHE A 32 0.99 6.35 -5.14
N CYS A 33 0.36 5.60 -6.05
CA CYS A 33 -1.08 5.43 -6.10
C CYS A 33 -1.41 3.98 -6.41
N PHE A 34 -2.46 3.43 -5.82
CA PHE A 34 -2.90 2.06 -6.05
C PHE A 34 -4.40 1.99 -6.20
N CYS A 35 -4.84 0.93 -6.89
CA CYS A 35 -6.24 0.60 -7.06
C CYS A 35 -6.40 -0.92 -6.90
N TYR A 36 -7.25 -1.34 -5.97
CA TYR A 36 -7.72 -2.71 -5.86
C TYR A 36 -9.20 -2.73 -6.21
N ALA A 37 -9.60 -3.60 -7.15
CA ALA A 37 -10.98 -3.71 -7.62
C ALA A 37 -11.35 -5.18 -7.82
N ASP A 38 -11.73 -5.84 -6.74
CA ASP A 38 -12.15 -7.25 -6.74
C ASP A 38 -13.03 -7.58 -5.52
N ASN A 39 -13.72 -8.71 -5.55
CA ASN A 39 -14.56 -9.25 -4.46
C ASN A 39 -15.68 -8.28 -4.00
N GLY A 40 -16.19 -7.44 -4.89
CA GLY A 40 -17.22 -6.44 -4.58
C GLY A 40 -16.68 -5.21 -3.84
N PHE A 41 -15.38 -4.95 -3.89
CA PHE A 41 -14.77 -3.74 -3.33
C PHE A 41 -13.95 -3.01 -4.39
N VAL A 42 -13.93 -1.68 -4.25
CA VAL A 42 -13.00 -0.79 -4.94
C VAL A 42 -12.29 0.04 -3.88
N ILE A 43 -10.98 -0.11 -3.80
CA ILE A 43 -10.10 0.61 -2.88
C ILE A 43 -9.11 1.39 -3.72
N GLU A 44 -9.11 2.70 -3.56
CA GLU A 44 -8.19 3.61 -4.23
C GLU A 44 -7.45 4.41 -3.18
N GLY A 45 -6.13 4.44 -3.25
CA GLY A 45 -5.33 5.19 -2.30
C GLY A 45 -4.10 5.81 -2.93
N ALA A 46 -3.65 6.91 -2.34
CA ALA A 46 -2.45 7.61 -2.71
C ALA A 46 -1.67 8.01 -1.46
N GLY A 47 -0.36 8.08 -1.59
CA GLY A 47 0.51 8.42 -0.48
C GLY A 47 1.94 8.66 -0.90
N ARG A 48 2.81 8.76 0.09
CA ARG A 48 4.22 9.03 -0.09
C ARG A 48 5.07 8.12 0.77
N VAL A 49 6.20 7.72 0.20
CA VAL A 49 7.25 6.97 0.88
C VAL A 49 8.59 7.64 0.70
N GLY A 50 9.51 7.38 1.62
CA GLY A 50 10.89 7.81 1.49
C GLY A 50 11.82 7.26 2.55
N GLY A 51 13.08 7.66 2.47
CA GLY A 51 14.10 7.31 3.45
C GLY A 51 15.50 7.59 2.92
N THR A 52 16.52 7.22 3.71
CA THR A 52 17.92 7.41 3.33
C THR A 52 18.50 6.10 2.81
N TRP A 53 18.92 6.08 1.56
CA TRP A 53 19.55 4.90 0.96
C TRP A 53 21.05 4.82 1.27
N PHE A 54 21.48 3.65 1.70
CA PHE A 54 22.88 3.32 1.91
C PHE A 54 23.28 2.24 0.91
N ALA A 55 24.23 2.59 0.04
CA ALA A 55 24.86 1.63 -0.87
C ALA A 55 26.26 1.25 -0.35
N ASP A 56 26.51 -0.04 -0.25
CA ASP A 56 27.85 -0.61 -0.05
C ASP A 56 28.25 -1.45 -1.27
N GLY A 57 29.55 -1.68 -1.45
CA GLY A 57 30.10 -2.43 -2.58
C GLY A 57 30.37 -1.58 -3.84
N ASP A 58 31.28 -2.08 -4.67
CA ASP A 58 31.73 -1.42 -5.91
C ASP A 58 31.05 -1.97 -7.18
N GLY A 59 30.24 -3.02 -7.02
CA GLY A 59 29.55 -3.70 -8.11
C GLY A 59 30.46 -4.54 -9.01
N TYR A 60 31.75 -4.68 -8.68
CA TYR A 60 32.73 -5.42 -9.47
C TYR A 60 33.39 -6.55 -8.67
N TRP A 61 34.10 -6.20 -7.59
CA TRP A 61 34.71 -7.17 -6.67
C TRP A 61 33.81 -7.46 -5.48
N ASN A 62 33.08 -6.43 -5.03
CA ASN A 62 32.10 -6.50 -3.96
C ASN A 62 30.71 -6.20 -4.55
N PRO A 63 29.76 -7.15 -4.53
CA PRO A 63 28.41 -6.92 -4.99
C PRO A 63 27.84 -5.64 -4.37
N ARG A 64 27.12 -4.85 -5.18
CA ARG A 64 26.45 -3.66 -4.67
C ARG A 64 25.24 -4.08 -3.86
N GLU A 65 25.20 -3.71 -2.60
CA GLU A 65 24.07 -3.91 -1.71
C GLU A 65 23.49 -2.55 -1.34
N CYS A 66 22.17 -2.41 -1.47
CA CYS A 66 21.44 -1.22 -1.06
C CYS A 66 20.53 -1.59 0.10
N SER A 67 20.51 -0.74 1.13
CA SER A 67 19.58 -0.83 2.26
C SER A 67 18.98 0.54 2.51
N LEU A 68 17.74 0.58 2.97
CA LEU A 68 17.09 1.81 3.40
C LEU A 68 17.30 1.98 4.91
N LYS A 69 17.54 3.21 5.33
CA LYS A 69 17.47 3.57 6.75
C LYS A 69 16.50 4.72 6.93
N ASP A 70 15.91 4.75 8.11
CA ASP A 70 14.94 5.77 8.49
C ASP A 70 13.80 5.86 7.46
N GLY A 71 13.39 4.70 6.95
CA GLY A 71 12.30 4.56 5.99
C GLY A 71 11.00 5.03 6.63
N TYR A 72 10.20 5.75 5.85
CA TYR A 72 8.90 6.25 6.27
C TYR A 72 7.89 6.12 5.13
N GLY A 73 6.62 5.99 5.50
CA GLY A 73 5.53 6.00 4.55
C GLY A 73 4.24 6.46 5.22
N PHE A 74 3.41 7.18 4.48
CA PHE A 74 2.09 7.59 4.92
C PHE A 74 1.11 7.62 3.75
N LEU A 75 -0.15 7.33 4.05
CA LEU A 75 -1.25 7.53 3.12
C LEU A 75 -1.71 8.98 3.21
N GLU A 76 -1.98 9.60 2.06
CA GLU A 76 -2.54 10.95 1.98
C GLU A 76 -4.04 10.89 1.72
N GLU A 77 -4.47 9.96 0.87
CA GLU A 77 -5.86 9.79 0.47
C GLU A 77 -6.23 8.31 0.40
N LEU A 78 -7.46 7.98 0.84
CA LEU A 78 -8.04 6.65 0.70
C LEU A 78 -9.54 6.77 0.43
N THR A 79 -10.01 6.07 -0.60
CA THR A 79 -11.42 5.88 -0.92
C THR A 79 -11.72 4.39 -0.93
N VAL A 80 -12.80 4.00 -0.27
CA VAL A 80 -13.23 2.60 -0.16
C VAL A 80 -14.71 2.53 -0.48
N ASN A 81 -15.04 1.86 -1.57
CA ASN A 81 -16.42 1.62 -2.00
C ASN A 81 -16.70 0.13 -2.01
N ARG A 82 -17.92 -0.23 -1.64
CA ARG A 82 -18.41 -1.61 -1.71
C ARG A 82 -19.58 -1.68 -2.70
N TYR A 83 -19.64 -2.76 -3.45
CA TYR A 83 -20.62 -2.96 -4.50
C TYR A 83 -21.24 -4.36 -4.39
N ASP A 84 -22.57 -4.44 -4.48
CA ASP A 84 -23.29 -5.70 -4.58
C ASP A 84 -23.47 -6.10 -6.04
N GLU A 85 -22.69 -7.09 -6.46
CA GLU A 85 -22.73 -7.64 -7.83
C GLU A 85 -24.09 -8.20 -8.25
N LYS A 86 -25.00 -8.48 -7.31
CA LYS A 86 -26.34 -9.02 -7.62
C LYS A 86 -27.36 -7.92 -7.85
N THR A 87 -27.27 -6.83 -7.12
CA THR A 87 -28.26 -5.74 -7.18
C THR A 87 -27.78 -4.57 -8.04
N ASP A 88 -26.49 -4.53 -8.40
CA ASP A 88 -25.85 -3.38 -9.09
C ASP A 88 -25.94 -2.09 -8.26
N GLU A 89 -25.96 -2.24 -6.93
CA GLU A 89 -26.07 -1.13 -5.98
C GLU A 89 -24.76 -0.96 -5.20
N GLU A 90 -24.40 0.31 -4.99
CA GLU A 90 -23.33 0.71 -4.09
C GLU A 90 -23.78 0.57 -2.64
N ILE A 91 -22.93 -0.02 -1.81
CA ILE A 91 -23.12 -0.17 -0.37
C ILE A 91 -22.20 0.85 0.30
N GLU A 92 -22.79 1.84 0.95
CA GLU A 92 -22.06 2.80 1.77
C GLU A 92 -21.43 2.08 2.98
N LEU A 93 -20.12 2.22 3.13
CA LEU A 93 -19.39 1.73 4.30
C LEU A 93 -19.54 2.71 5.47
N SER A 94 -19.56 2.17 6.67
CA SER A 94 -19.52 3.00 7.86
C SER A 94 -18.17 3.71 7.99
N PRO A 95 -18.11 4.91 8.60
CA PRO A 95 -16.85 5.58 8.89
C PRO A 95 -15.87 4.69 9.67
N GLU A 96 -16.37 3.85 10.58
CA GLU A 96 -15.57 2.93 11.36
C GLU A 96 -14.89 1.85 10.50
N GLU A 97 -15.56 1.36 9.45
CA GLU A 97 -14.98 0.41 8.50
C GLU A 97 -13.88 1.06 7.65
N ILE A 98 -14.08 2.31 7.23
CA ILE A 98 -13.09 3.08 6.47
C ILE A 98 -11.86 3.39 7.34
N ASP A 99 -12.07 3.86 8.57
CA ASP A 99 -10.98 4.16 9.52
C ASP A 99 -10.18 2.89 9.87
N PHE A 100 -10.86 1.75 9.98
CA PHE A 100 -10.23 0.48 10.26
C PHE A 100 -9.28 0.05 9.14
N ILE A 101 -9.74 0.05 7.88
CA ILE A 101 -8.89 -0.35 6.76
C ILE A 101 -7.78 0.67 6.49
N TYR A 102 -8.06 1.97 6.66
CA TYR A 102 -7.04 3.01 6.60
C TYR A 102 -5.91 2.74 7.60
N SER A 103 -6.26 2.51 8.87
CA SER A 103 -5.28 2.27 9.94
C SER A 103 -4.44 1.02 9.69
N LEU A 104 -5.04 -0.03 9.13
CA LEU A 104 -4.30 -1.25 8.79
C LEU A 104 -3.34 -1.04 7.62
N LEU A 105 -3.77 -0.38 6.54
CA LEU A 105 -2.92 -0.09 5.38
C LEU A 105 -1.76 0.83 5.76
N GLU A 106 -2.02 1.89 6.54
CA GLU A 106 -1.00 2.81 7.02
C GLU A 106 0.05 2.10 7.89
N LYS A 107 -0.40 1.19 8.75
CA LYS A 107 0.50 0.35 9.55
C LYS A 107 1.37 -0.55 8.69
N GLU A 108 0.80 -1.29 7.75
CA GLU A 108 1.56 -2.17 6.84
C GLU A 108 2.56 -1.37 5.98
N LEU A 109 2.17 -0.18 5.54
CA LEU A 109 3.07 0.73 4.82
C LEU A 109 4.27 1.12 5.68
N SER A 110 4.03 1.51 6.93
CA SER A 110 5.12 1.84 7.86
C SER A 110 6.05 0.66 8.08
N GLU A 111 5.51 -0.54 8.36
CA GLU A 111 6.31 -1.75 8.58
C GLU A 111 7.11 -2.15 7.33
N TYR A 112 6.51 -2.07 6.14
CA TYR A 112 7.18 -2.32 4.86
C TYR A 112 8.40 -1.42 4.66
N MET A 113 8.26 -0.14 4.98
CA MET A 113 9.34 0.85 4.83
C MET A 113 10.46 0.70 5.85
N GLU A 114 10.19 0.10 7.01
CA GLU A 114 11.22 -0.22 8.02
C GLU A 114 12.07 -1.45 7.64
N THR A 115 11.61 -2.27 6.69
CA THR A 115 12.22 -3.59 6.38
C THR A 115 13.16 -3.56 5.14
N TYR A 116 13.41 -2.38 4.56
CA TYR A 116 14.10 -2.20 3.28
C TYR A 116 15.63 -2.00 3.35
#